data_AF-A8N7H2-F1
#
_entry.id   AF-A8N7H2-F1
#
_cell.length_a   1.000
_cell.length_b   1.000
_cell.length_c   1.000
_cell.angle_alpha   90.00
_cell.angle_beta   90.00
_cell.angle_gamma   90.00
#
_symmetry.space_group_name_H-M   'P 1'
#
loop_
_entity.id
_entity.type
_entity.pdbx_description
1 polymer ?
#
loop_
_entity_poly.entity_id
_entity_poly.type
_entity_poly.pdbx_seq_one_letter_code
_entity_poly.pdbx_strand_id
1 'polypeptide(L)'
;MASVEFPSPIGGAALPEDFAPSVLFAVLYGLLVPLVVYRLYDRRSRTTLLIGTIIFAVERIAIFALRANQARNEKKRLSGGMANYMQLSFGSGYITIASDLISLLRCLLINASYGYERYPESSAAATKGCHIPPPQEGDPDYPRQRFWARRFTGFAGFAFLAATVPGIIAHSTYKKGFTSERHAQRTFVYRYVSAAVGLFLMNAVILLVAAWSWWKQPRVAKRGLLMLCVIATLTGTVAVYRMAVMNNYTVALDSTAPGSQNSKGSKVAFYMLHVAPEWLANAILLCINVRKIFGTGFSGDWRWRDETPKEKEAREKRAAKRAARRREREEKDGGEQIQLVTRNLI
;
A
#
# COMPACT_ATOMS: atom_id res chain seq x y z
N MET A 1 -6.99 -12.48 -43.70
CA MET A 1 -7.43 -11.37 -42.85
C MET A 1 -6.19 -10.74 -42.24
N ALA A 2 -6.03 -9.41 -42.29
CA ALA A 2 -4.90 -8.75 -41.65
C ALA A 2 -4.94 -9.03 -40.14
N SER A 3 -3.83 -9.47 -39.56
CA SER A 3 -3.70 -9.66 -38.11
C SER A 3 -3.77 -8.30 -37.42
N VAL A 4 -4.67 -8.14 -36.46
CA VAL A 4 -4.78 -6.91 -35.67
C VAL A 4 -3.68 -6.90 -34.61
N GLU A 5 -2.87 -5.84 -34.59
CA GLU A 5 -1.90 -5.61 -33.54
C GLU A 5 -2.57 -5.08 -32.27
N PHE A 6 -2.14 -5.56 -31.12
CA PHE A 6 -2.64 -5.11 -29.82
C PHE A 6 -1.50 -4.93 -28.81
N PRO A 7 -1.69 -4.09 -27.76
CA PRO A 7 -0.66 -3.85 -26.77
C PRO A 7 -0.23 -5.14 -26.08
N SER A 8 1.08 -5.40 -26.08
CA SER A 8 1.65 -6.60 -25.48
C SER A 8 1.25 -6.69 -24.00
N PRO A 9 0.84 -7.87 -23.51
CA PRO A 9 0.54 -8.04 -22.11
C PRO A 9 1.83 -7.86 -21.30
N ILE A 10 1.73 -7.14 -20.18
CA ILE A 10 2.85 -6.93 -19.26
C ILE A 10 3.25 -8.28 -18.69
N GLY A 11 4.54 -8.61 -18.83
CA GLY A 11 5.09 -9.92 -18.52
C GLY A 11 4.79 -11.02 -19.55
N GLY A 12 4.15 -10.71 -20.68
CA GLY A 12 3.85 -11.69 -21.72
C GLY A 12 2.81 -12.75 -21.31
N ALA A 13 2.51 -13.69 -22.20
CA ALA A 13 1.74 -14.90 -21.87
C ALA A 13 2.58 -15.88 -21.05
N ALA A 14 1.97 -16.62 -20.15
CA ALA A 14 2.70 -17.58 -19.31
C ALA A 14 3.23 -18.76 -20.13
N LEU A 15 4.49 -18.71 -20.54
CA LEU A 15 5.17 -19.76 -21.29
C LEU A 15 5.70 -20.85 -20.34
N PRO A 16 6.11 -22.03 -20.83
CA PRO A 16 6.65 -23.08 -19.96
C PRO A 16 7.80 -22.62 -19.05
N GLU A 17 8.62 -21.69 -19.53
CA GLU A 17 9.73 -21.07 -18.79
C GLU A 17 9.26 -20.22 -17.59
N ASP A 18 8.00 -19.74 -17.59
CA ASP A 18 7.41 -19.01 -16.47
C ASP A 18 7.02 -19.91 -15.29
N PHE A 19 7.05 -21.24 -15.46
CA PHE A 19 6.57 -22.17 -14.43
C PHE A 19 7.35 -22.04 -13.11
N ALA A 20 8.67 -22.19 -13.16
CA ALA A 20 9.53 -22.12 -11.98
C ALA A 20 9.46 -20.77 -11.26
N PRO A 21 9.64 -19.61 -11.92
CA PRO A 21 9.55 -18.31 -11.24
C PRO A 21 8.14 -18.03 -10.71
N SER A 22 7.08 -18.47 -11.39
CA SER A 22 5.70 -18.31 -10.87
C SER A 22 5.50 -19.10 -9.58
N VAL A 23 5.96 -20.35 -9.50
CA VAL A 23 5.89 -21.15 -8.27
C VAL A 23 6.70 -20.49 -7.15
N LEU A 24 7.92 -20.02 -7.45
CA LEU A 24 8.76 -19.32 -6.49
C LEU A 24 8.05 -18.11 -5.89
N PHE A 25 7.50 -17.21 -6.72
CA PHE A 25 6.79 -16.03 -6.22
C PHE A 25 5.49 -16.38 -5.49
N ALA A 26 4.76 -17.42 -5.92
CA ALA A 26 3.61 -17.90 -5.17
C ALA A 26 3.99 -18.32 -3.74
N VAL A 27 5.11 -19.04 -3.58
CA VAL A 27 5.65 -19.43 -2.27
C VAL A 27 6.11 -18.20 -1.48
N LEU A 28 6.85 -17.28 -2.11
CA LEU A 28 7.34 -16.05 -1.45
C LEU A 28 6.19 -15.17 -0.93
N TYR A 29 5.08 -15.04 -1.67
CA TYR A 29 3.87 -14.36 -1.18
C TYR A 29 3.14 -15.20 -0.12
N GLY A 30 3.13 -16.53 -0.26
CA GLY A 30 2.60 -17.45 0.75
C GLY A 30 3.29 -17.29 2.12
N LEU A 31 4.61 -17.08 2.13
CA LEU A 31 5.37 -16.81 3.35
C LEU A 31 5.02 -15.46 4.01
N LEU A 32 4.36 -14.54 3.31
CA LEU A 32 3.84 -13.31 3.91
C LEU A 32 2.50 -13.52 4.64
N VAL A 33 1.77 -14.61 4.37
CA VAL A 33 0.45 -14.87 4.98
C VAL A 33 0.52 -15.00 6.51
N PRO A 34 1.48 -15.73 7.11
CA PRO A 34 1.63 -15.74 8.57
C PRO A 34 1.84 -14.34 9.17
N LEU A 35 2.58 -13.46 8.48
CA LEU A 35 2.77 -12.06 8.91
C LEU A 35 1.46 -11.26 8.83
N VAL A 36 0.65 -11.49 7.79
CA VAL A 36 -0.69 -10.91 7.67
C VAL A 36 -1.57 -11.36 8.84
N VAL A 37 -1.64 -12.66 9.11
CA VAL A 37 -2.44 -13.24 10.20
C VAL A 37 -1.99 -12.68 11.55
N TYR A 38 -0.67 -12.67 11.80
CA TYR A 38 -0.08 -12.07 13.00
C TYR A 38 -0.53 -10.62 13.17
N ARG A 39 -0.52 -9.81 12.10
CA ARG A 39 -0.94 -8.40 12.16
C ARG A 39 -2.41 -8.20 12.45
N LEU A 40 -3.26 -9.07 11.92
CA LEU A 40 -4.70 -9.01 12.15
C LEU A 40 -5.04 -9.41 13.60
N TYR A 41 -4.26 -10.33 14.18
CA TYR A 41 -4.45 -10.82 15.54
C TYR A 41 -3.85 -9.90 16.61
N ASP A 42 -2.59 -9.46 16.46
CA ASP A 42 -1.93 -8.60 17.45
C ASP A 42 -2.52 -7.18 17.43
N ARG A 43 -3.20 -6.84 18.54
CA ARG A 43 -3.79 -5.52 18.77
C ARG A 43 -2.77 -4.39 18.75
N ARG A 44 -1.48 -4.67 18.98
CA ARG A 44 -0.41 -3.66 18.93
C ARG A 44 0.07 -3.36 17.51
N SER A 45 -0.02 -4.30 16.57
CA SER A 45 0.34 -4.10 15.16
C SER A 45 -0.83 -3.75 14.24
N ARG A 46 -2.07 -4.13 14.61
CA ARG A 46 -3.23 -4.00 13.72
C ARG A 46 -3.49 -2.54 13.33
N THR A 47 -3.52 -2.29 12.03
CA THR A 47 -3.88 -1.00 11.41
C THR A 47 -4.71 -1.21 10.16
N THR A 48 -5.72 -0.38 9.94
CA THR A 48 -6.55 -0.43 8.72
C THR A 48 -5.84 0.16 7.50
N LEU A 49 -4.72 0.86 7.69
CA LEU A 49 -3.98 1.53 6.63
C LEU A 49 -3.22 0.58 5.70
N LEU A 50 -3.13 -0.71 6.04
CA LEU A 50 -2.44 -1.72 5.22
C LEU A 50 -3.42 -2.74 4.62
N ILE A 51 -4.73 -2.47 4.67
CA ILE A 51 -5.73 -3.41 4.14
C ILE A 51 -5.49 -3.63 2.64
N GLY A 52 -5.15 -2.57 1.90
CA GLY A 52 -4.80 -2.67 0.48
C GLY A 52 -3.63 -3.62 0.24
N THR A 53 -2.50 -3.37 0.91
CA THR A 53 -1.31 -4.23 0.88
C THR A 53 -1.62 -5.69 1.26
N ILE A 54 -2.48 -5.92 2.28
CA ILE A 54 -2.86 -7.27 2.72
C ILE A 54 -3.67 -8.01 1.64
N ILE A 55 -4.74 -7.39 1.13
CA ILE A 55 -5.58 -7.97 0.08
C ILE A 55 -4.72 -8.31 -1.13
N PHE A 56 -3.84 -7.37 -1.48
CA PHE A 56 -2.96 -7.50 -2.62
C PHE A 56 -1.93 -8.62 -2.48
N ALA A 57 -1.29 -8.76 -1.31
CA ALA A 57 -0.35 -9.85 -1.06
C ALA A 57 -1.02 -11.23 -1.18
N VAL A 58 -2.26 -11.37 -0.71
CA VAL A 58 -3.05 -12.61 -0.85
C VAL A 58 -3.45 -12.84 -2.30
N GLU A 59 -3.90 -11.81 -3.01
CA GLU A 59 -4.24 -11.90 -4.43
C GLU A 59 -3.05 -12.38 -5.27
N ARG A 60 -1.82 -11.94 -4.95
CA ARG A 60 -0.61 -12.34 -5.66
C ARG A 60 -0.32 -13.83 -5.61
N ILE A 61 -0.70 -14.52 -4.53
CA ILE A 61 -0.61 -15.99 -4.45
C ILE A 61 -1.48 -16.63 -5.53
N ALA A 62 -2.73 -16.17 -5.66
CA ALA A 62 -3.66 -16.67 -6.67
C ALA A 62 -3.16 -16.37 -8.08
N ILE A 63 -2.68 -15.14 -8.34
CA ILE A 63 -2.16 -14.73 -9.65
C ILE A 63 -0.99 -15.62 -10.09
N PHE A 64 -0.01 -15.85 -9.21
CA PHE A 64 1.15 -16.67 -9.56
C PHE A 64 0.83 -18.17 -9.64
N ALA A 65 -0.12 -18.67 -8.84
CA ALA A 65 -0.62 -20.03 -9.00
C ALA A 65 -1.33 -20.22 -10.35
N LEU A 66 -2.16 -19.26 -10.77
CA LEU A 66 -2.80 -19.27 -12.08
C LEU A 66 -1.77 -19.18 -13.22
N ARG A 67 -0.74 -18.33 -13.06
CA ARG A 67 0.33 -18.18 -14.04
C ARG A 67 1.17 -19.47 -14.18
N ALA A 68 1.48 -20.14 -13.08
CA ALA A 68 2.13 -21.46 -13.10
C ALA A 68 1.25 -22.52 -13.81
N ASN A 69 -0.07 -22.49 -13.60
CA ASN A 69 -0.99 -23.39 -14.29
C ASN A 69 -1.05 -23.12 -15.80
N GLN A 70 -1.09 -21.85 -16.21
CA GLN A 70 -1.04 -21.45 -17.62
C GLN A 70 0.28 -21.82 -18.31
N ALA A 71 1.40 -21.80 -17.58
CA ALA A 71 2.69 -22.24 -18.12
C ALA A 71 2.65 -23.70 -18.60
N ARG A 72 1.88 -24.57 -17.95
CA ARG A 72 1.72 -26.00 -18.30
C ARG A 72 0.53 -26.32 -19.21
N ASN A 73 -0.42 -25.41 -19.36
CA ASN A 73 -1.65 -25.67 -20.10
C ASN A 73 -1.89 -24.62 -21.17
N GLU A 74 -1.66 -25.00 -22.43
CA GLU A 74 -1.78 -24.13 -23.60
C GLU A 74 -3.19 -23.54 -23.78
N LYS A 75 -4.24 -24.34 -23.56
CA LYS A 75 -5.63 -23.86 -23.63
C LYS A 75 -5.90 -22.74 -22.62
N LYS A 76 -5.32 -22.84 -21.42
CA LYS A 76 -5.44 -21.79 -20.39
C LYS A 76 -4.54 -20.60 -20.69
N ARG A 77 -3.38 -20.82 -21.31
CA ARG A 77 -2.42 -19.77 -21.71
C ARG A 77 -3.05 -18.77 -22.68
N LEU A 78 -3.81 -19.27 -23.65
CA LEU A 78 -4.48 -18.44 -24.67
C LEU A 78 -5.84 -17.90 -24.21
N SER A 79 -6.23 -18.13 -22.94
CA SER A 79 -7.48 -17.61 -22.40
C SER A 79 -7.43 -16.09 -22.24
N GLY A 80 -8.16 -15.37 -23.09
CA GLY A 80 -8.27 -13.92 -23.00
C GLY A 80 -8.84 -13.42 -21.66
N GLY A 81 -9.68 -14.21 -20.99
CA GLY A 81 -10.21 -13.87 -19.66
C GLY A 81 -9.13 -13.90 -18.58
N MET A 82 -8.28 -14.93 -18.58
CA MET A 82 -7.16 -15.03 -17.63
C MET A 82 -6.09 -13.97 -17.92
N ALA A 83 -5.77 -13.75 -19.21
CA ALA A 83 -4.87 -12.67 -19.61
C ALA A 83 -5.39 -11.31 -19.12
N ASN A 84 -6.69 -11.05 -19.26
CA ASN A 84 -7.30 -9.83 -18.76
C ASN A 84 -7.16 -9.68 -17.24
N TYR A 85 -7.50 -10.73 -16.48
CA TYR A 85 -7.40 -10.71 -15.03
C TYR A 85 -5.97 -10.43 -14.55
N MET A 86 -4.97 -11.08 -15.16
CA MET A 86 -3.56 -10.82 -14.84
C MET A 86 -3.15 -9.38 -15.17
N GLN A 87 -3.54 -8.87 -16.34
CA GLN A 87 -3.21 -7.50 -16.72
C GLN A 87 -3.83 -6.48 -15.75
N LEU A 88 -5.08 -6.70 -15.34
CA LEU A 88 -5.76 -5.87 -14.34
C LEU A 88 -4.99 -5.89 -13.01
N SER A 89 -4.69 -7.08 -12.50
CA SER A 89 -4.03 -7.23 -11.19
C SER A 89 -2.58 -6.73 -11.19
N PHE A 90 -1.82 -6.93 -12.28
CA PHE A 90 -0.48 -6.33 -12.41
C PHE A 90 -0.55 -4.79 -12.58
N GLY A 91 -1.68 -4.28 -13.09
CA GLY A 91 -1.93 -2.85 -13.27
C GLY A 91 -2.34 -2.10 -12.02
N SER A 92 -3.19 -2.69 -11.20
CA SER A 92 -3.69 -2.06 -9.97
C SER A 92 -2.72 -2.19 -8.79
N GLY A 93 -1.85 -3.22 -8.78
CA GLY A 93 -1.09 -3.60 -7.59
C GLY A 93 -0.26 -2.48 -6.94
N TYR A 94 0.64 -1.87 -7.69
CA TYR A 94 1.48 -0.78 -7.17
C TYR A 94 0.66 0.46 -6.80
N ILE A 95 -0.51 0.68 -7.41
CA ILE A 95 -1.40 1.81 -7.10
C ILE A 95 -2.01 1.64 -5.71
N THR A 96 -2.42 0.42 -5.36
CA THR A 96 -2.94 0.11 -4.02
C THR A 96 -1.88 0.35 -2.95
N ILE A 97 -0.64 -0.09 -3.19
CA ILE A 97 0.49 0.18 -2.28
C ILE A 97 0.72 1.69 -2.15
N ALA A 98 0.69 2.44 -3.27
CA ALA A 98 0.86 3.89 -3.25
C ALA A 98 -0.21 4.62 -2.42
N SER A 99 -1.45 4.15 -2.46
CA SER A 99 -2.54 4.68 -1.64
C SER A 99 -2.29 4.48 -0.14
N ASP A 100 -1.79 3.30 0.25
CA ASP A 100 -1.36 3.03 1.62
C ASP A 100 -0.21 3.97 2.01
N LEU A 101 0.77 4.20 1.13
CA LEU A 101 1.90 5.12 1.39
C LEU A 101 1.46 6.56 1.63
N ILE A 102 0.47 7.09 0.91
CA ILE A 102 -0.07 8.44 1.19
C ILE A 102 -0.69 8.50 2.57
N SER A 103 -1.41 7.45 2.96
CA SER A 103 -2.03 7.40 4.28
C SER A 103 -0.97 7.36 5.40
N LEU A 104 0.15 6.68 5.16
CA LEU A 104 1.30 6.68 6.07
C LEU A 104 2.02 8.04 6.08
N LEU A 105 2.24 8.65 4.91
CA LEU A 105 2.83 9.98 4.77
C LEU A 105 1.99 11.01 5.52
N ARG A 106 0.67 10.97 5.37
CA ARG A 106 -0.27 11.82 6.09
C ARG A 106 -0.04 11.75 7.61
N CYS A 107 0.10 10.53 8.15
CA CYS A 107 0.33 10.35 9.58
C CYS A 107 1.66 10.99 10.02
N LEU A 108 2.75 10.83 9.25
CA LEU A 108 4.04 11.45 9.60
C LEU A 108 3.98 12.97 9.59
N LEU A 109 3.42 13.56 8.54
CA LEU A 109 3.33 15.01 8.38
C LEU A 109 2.50 15.65 9.51
N ILE A 110 1.40 14.99 9.87
CA ILE A 110 0.46 15.48 10.87
C ILE A 110 1.01 15.28 12.28
N ASN A 111 1.58 14.11 12.59
CA ASN A 111 2.14 13.84 13.91
C ASN A 111 3.27 14.82 14.26
N ALA A 112 4.11 15.21 13.29
CA ALA A 112 5.19 16.18 13.49
C ALA A 112 4.72 17.63 13.74
N SER A 113 3.48 17.95 13.35
CA SER A 113 2.91 19.29 13.44
C SER A 113 2.27 19.63 14.80
N TYR A 114 2.05 18.64 15.66
CA TYR A 114 1.40 18.83 16.95
C TYR A 114 2.34 19.43 18.01
N GLY A 115 1.87 20.47 18.71
CA GLY A 115 2.49 20.98 19.94
C GLY A 115 2.10 20.16 21.18
N TYR A 116 2.69 20.47 22.33
CA TYR A 116 2.50 19.74 23.59
C TYR A 116 1.02 19.58 23.98
N GLU A 117 0.28 20.69 24.08
CA GLU A 117 -1.10 20.70 24.55
C GLU A 117 -2.08 19.90 23.68
N ARG A 118 -1.80 19.82 22.37
CA ARG A 118 -2.66 19.15 21.39
C ARG A 118 -2.15 17.78 21.00
N TYR A 119 -0.96 17.37 21.43
CA TYR A 119 -0.42 16.04 21.11
C TYR A 119 -1.33 14.86 21.51
N PRO A 120 -2.12 14.91 22.60
CA PRO A 120 -3.11 13.86 22.90
C PRO A 120 -4.15 13.63 21.80
N GLU A 121 -4.34 14.60 20.89
CA GLU A 121 -5.18 14.45 19.70
C GLU A 121 -4.52 13.61 18.61
N SER A 122 -3.20 13.49 18.60
CA SER A 122 -2.46 12.82 17.53
C SER A 122 -2.72 11.31 17.50
N SER A 123 -2.64 10.72 16.31
CA SER A 123 -2.66 9.26 16.16
C SER A 123 -1.44 8.58 16.81
N ALA A 124 -0.33 9.32 16.93
CA ALA A 124 0.88 8.88 17.61
C ALA A 124 0.65 8.70 19.12
N ALA A 125 -0.06 9.62 19.78
CA ALA A 125 -0.38 9.52 21.21
C ALA A 125 -1.23 8.27 21.54
N ALA A 126 -2.09 7.84 20.61
CA ALA A 126 -2.88 6.60 20.75
C ALA A 126 -2.06 5.31 20.51
N THR A 127 -0.78 5.43 20.15
CA THR A 127 0.09 4.29 19.83
C THR A 127 1.07 4.00 20.95
N LYS A 128 0.90 2.86 21.61
CA LYS A 128 1.82 2.39 22.65
C LYS A 128 3.19 2.03 22.04
N GLY A 129 4.27 2.59 22.59
CA GLY A 129 5.63 2.39 22.11
C GLY A 129 5.87 2.98 20.72
N CYS A 130 5.23 4.12 20.42
CA CYS A 130 5.48 4.89 19.21
C CYS A 130 6.96 5.32 19.17
N HIS A 131 7.58 5.22 18.00
CA HIS A 131 8.97 5.67 17.80
C HIS A 131 9.07 7.19 17.58
N ILE A 132 7.92 7.86 17.38
CA ILE A 132 7.85 9.32 17.27
C ILE A 132 7.85 9.89 18.69
N PRO A 133 8.87 10.65 19.10
CA PRO A 133 8.91 11.22 20.44
C PRO A 133 7.74 12.21 20.61
N PRO A 134 7.11 12.24 21.80
CA PRO A 134 6.13 13.28 22.10
C PRO A 134 6.84 14.65 22.13
N PRO A 135 6.13 15.72 21.75
CA PRO A 135 6.62 17.08 21.90
C PRO A 135 6.86 17.41 23.38
N GLN A 136 7.84 18.27 23.65
CA GLN A 136 8.16 18.74 25.01
C GLN A 136 7.27 19.93 25.39
N GLU A 137 7.10 20.17 26.68
CA GLU A 137 6.38 21.35 27.16
C GLU A 137 7.05 22.63 26.65
N GLY A 138 6.25 23.55 26.08
CA GLY A 138 6.73 24.75 25.37
C GLY A 138 6.94 24.58 23.87
N ASP A 139 6.90 23.36 23.33
CA ASP A 139 6.97 23.16 21.88
C ASP A 139 5.78 23.79 21.14
N PRO A 140 6.01 24.58 20.07
CA PRO A 140 4.93 25.22 19.32
C PRO A 140 4.04 24.22 18.57
N ASP A 141 2.75 24.56 18.47
CA ASP A 141 1.78 23.88 17.60
C ASP A 141 1.75 24.55 16.21
N TYR A 142 1.66 23.73 15.14
CA TYR A 142 1.62 24.23 13.76
C TYR A 142 0.29 23.89 13.06
N PRO A 143 -0.84 24.52 13.44
CA PRO A 143 -2.17 24.17 12.94
C PRO A 143 -2.34 24.41 11.43
N ARG A 144 -1.69 25.45 10.88
CA ARG A 144 -1.72 25.73 9.44
C ARG A 144 -1.06 24.62 8.62
N GLN A 145 0.08 24.11 9.08
CA GLN A 145 0.76 22.99 8.41
C GLN A 145 -0.10 21.74 8.46
N ARG A 146 -0.71 21.44 9.62
CA ARG A 146 -1.63 20.31 9.81
C ARG A 146 -2.85 20.38 8.87
N PHE A 147 -3.45 21.55 8.76
CA PHE A 147 -4.59 21.79 7.86
C PHE A 147 -4.22 21.50 6.40
N TRP A 148 -3.11 22.07 5.93
CA TRP A 148 -2.67 21.86 4.55
C TRP A 148 -2.20 20.43 4.29
N ALA A 149 -1.52 19.79 5.24
CA ALA A 149 -1.11 18.38 5.11
C ALA A 149 -2.32 17.45 4.92
N ARG A 150 -3.42 17.66 5.68
CA ARG A 150 -4.66 16.88 5.51
C ARG A 150 -5.33 17.10 4.17
N ARG A 151 -5.46 18.35 3.74
CA ARG A 151 -6.02 18.72 2.43
C ARG A 151 -5.21 18.09 1.32
N PHE A 152 -3.90 18.32 1.32
CA PHE A 152 -2.98 17.83 0.31
C PHE A 152 -3.02 16.30 0.20
N THR A 153 -2.87 15.59 1.31
CA THR A 153 -2.93 14.12 1.29
C THR A 153 -4.31 13.58 0.95
N GLY A 154 -5.39 14.28 1.32
CA GLY A 154 -6.74 13.96 0.85
C GLY A 154 -6.89 14.11 -0.66
N PHE A 155 -6.46 15.24 -1.23
CA PHE A 155 -6.46 15.47 -2.68
C PHE A 155 -5.57 14.46 -3.41
N ALA A 156 -4.38 14.16 -2.90
CA ALA A 156 -3.51 13.13 -3.46
C ALA A 156 -4.20 11.76 -3.45
N GLY A 157 -4.85 11.38 -2.34
CA GLY A 157 -5.64 10.15 -2.26
C GLY A 157 -6.74 10.07 -3.33
N PHE A 158 -7.50 11.16 -3.53
CA PHE A 158 -8.50 11.22 -4.60
C PHE A 158 -7.88 11.18 -6.00
N ALA A 159 -6.72 11.82 -6.20
CA ALA A 159 -6.01 11.78 -7.47
C ALA A 159 -5.54 10.36 -7.83
N PHE A 160 -5.09 9.58 -6.84
CA PHE A 160 -4.79 8.16 -7.04
C PHE A 160 -6.03 7.34 -7.39
N LEU A 161 -7.14 7.56 -6.70
CA LEU A 161 -8.39 6.89 -7.02
C LEU A 161 -8.83 7.22 -8.46
N ALA A 162 -8.75 8.48 -8.87
CA ALA A 162 -9.02 8.90 -10.24
C ALA A 162 -8.06 8.23 -11.24
N ALA A 163 -6.78 8.07 -10.90
CA ALA A 163 -5.79 7.40 -11.75
C ALA A 163 -6.08 5.89 -11.96
N THR A 164 -6.79 5.23 -11.03
CA THR A 164 -7.22 3.83 -11.21
C THR A 164 -8.31 3.65 -12.25
N VAL A 165 -9.17 4.67 -12.45
CA VAL A 165 -10.34 4.56 -13.33
C VAL A 165 -9.95 4.28 -14.79
N PRO A 166 -9.03 5.03 -15.43
CA PRO A 166 -8.57 4.69 -16.77
C PRO A 166 -7.93 3.30 -16.84
N GLY A 167 -7.19 2.90 -15.81
CA GLY A 167 -6.62 1.56 -15.72
C GLY A 167 -7.69 0.46 -15.76
N ILE A 168 -8.69 0.55 -14.89
CA ILE A 168 -9.81 -0.41 -14.83
C ILE A 168 -10.54 -0.49 -16.17
N ILE A 169 -10.83 0.66 -16.80
CA ILE A 169 -11.49 0.72 -18.10
C ILE A 169 -10.61 0.02 -19.16
N ALA A 170 -9.33 0.38 -19.24
CA ALA A 170 -8.38 -0.18 -20.21
C ALA A 170 -8.27 -1.70 -20.10
N HIS A 171 -8.23 -2.22 -18.86
CA HIS A 171 -8.17 -3.66 -18.62
C HIS A 171 -9.50 -4.32 -18.99
N SER A 172 -10.65 -3.80 -18.54
CA SER A 172 -11.96 -4.36 -18.88
C SER A 172 -12.20 -4.49 -20.39
N THR A 173 -11.61 -3.60 -21.20
CA THR A 173 -11.73 -3.61 -22.67
C THR A 173 -10.61 -4.38 -23.38
N TYR A 174 -9.62 -4.92 -22.68
CA TYR A 174 -8.43 -5.52 -23.30
C TYR A 174 -8.76 -6.64 -24.28
N LYS A 175 -9.70 -7.53 -23.91
CA LYS A 175 -10.14 -8.64 -24.79
C LYS A 175 -10.70 -8.13 -26.13
N LYS A 176 -11.34 -6.95 -26.14
CA LYS A 176 -11.88 -6.34 -27.36
C LYS A 176 -10.77 -5.80 -28.28
N GLY A 177 -9.57 -5.55 -27.74
CA GLY A 177 -8.41 -5.11 -28.51
C GLY A 177 -7.88 -6.19 -29.46
N PHE A 178 -8.14 -7.48 -29.20
CA PHE A 178 -7.67 -8.56 -30.07
C PHE A 178 -8.37 -8.60 -31.43
N THR A 179 -9.54 -7.99 -31.56
CA THR A 179 -10.34 -8.00 -32.79
C THR A 179 -10.52 -6.61 -33.39
N SER A 180 -10.07 -5.55 -32.71
CA SER A 180 -10.30 -4.17 -33.13
C SER A 180 -9.14 -3.26 -32.75
N GLU A 181 -8.50 -2.69 -33.77
CA GLU A 181 -7.38 -1.75 -33.64
C GLU A 181 -7.77 -0.50 -32.83
N ARG A 182 -8.98 0.03 -33.05
CA ARG A 182 -9.48 1.19 -32.28
C ARG A 182 -9.55 0.90 -30.78
N HIS A 183 -9.95 -0.31 -30.39
CA HIS A 183 -9.97 -0.70 -28.97
C HIS A 183 -8.57 -0.95 -28.43
N ALA A 184 -7.66 -1.49 -29.25
CA ALA A 184 -6.25 -1.68 -28.91
C ALA A 184 -5.56 -0.33 -28.60
N GLN A 185 -5.70 0.66 -29.48
CA GLN A 185 -5.14 2.01 -29.28
C GLN A 185 -5.72 2.71 -28.05
N ARG A 186 -7.04 2.68 -27.84
CA ARG A 186 -7.64 3.27 -26.62
C ARG A 186 -7.14 2.59 -25.34
N THR A 187 -7.00 1.27 -25.37
CA THR A 187 -6.47 0.50 -24.24
C THR A 187 -5.02 0.89 -23.94
N PHE A 188 -4.19 1.09 -24.97
CA PHE A 188 -2.82 1.60 -24.82
C PHE A 188 -2.81 2.97 -24.14
N VAL A 189 -3.57 3.95 -24.68
CA VAL A 189 -3.60 5.31 -24.13
C VAL A 189 -4.04 5.32 -22.67
N TYR A 190 -5.11 4.60 -22.33
CA TYR A 190 -5.60 4.55 -20.95
C TYR A 190 -4.63 3.87 -19.98
N ARG A 191 -3.94 2.81 -20.41
CA ARG A 191 -2.87 2.17 -19.63
C ARG A 191 -1.71 3.13 -19.39
N TYR A 192 -1.29 3.84 -20.43
CA TYR A 192 -0.17 4.77 -20.37
C TYR A 192 -0.48 5.96 -19.46
N VAL A 193 -1.66 6.57 -19.61
CA VAL A 193 -2.12 7.68 -18.76
C VAL A 193 -2.22 7.24 -17.30
N SER A 194 -2.83 6.08 -17.03
CA SER A 194 -2.92 5.55 -15.66
C SER A 194 -1.53 5.30 -15.05
N ALA A 195 -0.61 4.72 -15.82
CA ALA A 195 0.76 4.46 -15.39
C ALA A 195 1.55 5.74 -15.12
N ALA A 196 1.46 6.72 -16.02
CA ALA A 196 2.15 8.00 -15.91
C ALA A 196 1.65 8.81 -14.71
N VAL A 197 0.33 8.90 -14.53
CA VAL A 197 -0.25 9.59 -13.37
C VAL A 197 0.13 8.87 -12.07
N GLY A 198 0.05 7.54 -12.05
CA GLY A 198 0.46 6.73 -10.89
C GLY A 198 1.94 6.95 -10.55
N LEU A 199 2.84 6.96 -11.54
CA LEU A 199 4.26 7.22 -11.34
C LEU A 199 4.50 8.62 -10.78
N PHE A 200 3.88 9.64 -11.38
CA PHE A 200 4.02 11.03 -10.96
C PHE A 200 3.53 11.23 -9.52
N LEU A 201 2.30 10.78 -9.22
CA LEU A 201 1.72 10.93 -7.89
C LEU A 201 2.44 10.09 -6.83
N MET A 202 3.08 8.99 -7.20
CA MET A 202 3.78 8.14 -6.23
C MET A 202 5.22 8.60 -6.02
N ASN A 203 6.00 8.78 -7.08
CA ASN A 203 7.41 9.11 -6.94
C ASN A 203 7.61 10.60 -6.74
N ALA A 204 7.09 11.43 -7.65
CA ALA A 204 7.33 12.87 -7.55
C ALA A 204 6.70 13.43 -6.27
N VAL A 205 5.42 13.15 -6.02
CA VAL A 205 4.75 13.72 -4.84
C VAL A 205 5.28 13.16 -3.53
N ILE A 206 5.38 11.83 -3.33
CA ILE A 206 5.81 11.28 -2.04
C ILE A 206 7.27 11.66 -1.74
N LEU A 207 8.18 11.56 -2.72
CA LEU A 207 9.59 11.88 -2.50
C LEU A 207 9.81 13.38 -2.26
N LEU A 208 9.15 14.27 -3.03
CA LEU A 208 9.27 15.71 -2.82
C LEU A 208 8.70 16.14 -1.46
N VAL A 209 7.56 15.57 -1.06
CA VAL A 209 6.95 15.87 0.24
C VAL A 209 7.78 15.29 1.39
N ALA A 210 8.36 14.10 1.22
CA ALA A 210 9.27 13.52 2.20
C ALA A 210 10.55 14.36 2.35
N ALA A 211 11.14 14.83 1.24
CA ALA A 211 12.30 15.72 1.26
C ALA A 211 11.96 17.07 1.91
N TRP A 212 10.83 17.67 1.54
CA TRP A 212 10.33 18.90 2.18
C TRP A 212 10.13 18.73 3.68
N SER A 213 9.48 17.63 4.10
CA SER A 213 9.23 17.32 5.50
C SER A 213 10.54 17.11 6.26
N TRP A 214 11.51 16.42 5.66
CA TRP A 214 12.85 16.23 6.23
C TRP A 214 13.55 17.55 6.54
N TRP A 215 13.41 18.55 5.68
CA TRP A 215 14.06 19.86 5.85
C TRP A 215 13.26 20.83 6.71
N LYS A 216 11.93 20.83 6.63
CA LYS A 216 11.07 21.85 7.28
C LYS A 216 10.49 21.41 8.62
N GLN A 217 10.35 20.11 8.87
CA GLN A 217 9.74 19.60 10.11
C GLN A 217 10.83 19.00 11.01
N PRO A 218 11.31 19.73 12.04
CA PRO A 218 12.42 19.26 12.88
C PRO A 218 12.10 17.96 13.63
N ARG A 219 10.81 17.70 13.91
CA ARG A 219 10.32 16.55 14.69
C ARG A 219 9.79 15.40 13.84
N VAL A 220 9.98 15.42 12.52
CA VAL A 220 9.50 14.32 11.69
C VAL A 220 10.27 13.03 12.00
N ALA A 221 9.56 11.91 11.99
CA ALA A 221 10.17 10.60 12.17
C ALA A 221 11.01 10.21 10.95
N LYS A 222 12.29 10.62 10.96
CA LYS A 222 13.27 10.39 9.87
C LYS A 222 13.32 8.94 9.40
N ARG A 223 13.23 7.98 10.33
CA ARG A 223 13.16 6.55 10.00
C ARG A 223 11.93 6.21 9.17
N GLY A 224 10.74 6.69 9.56
CA GLY A 224 9.50 6.49 8.81
C GLY A 224 9.55 7.12 7.41
N LEU A 225 10.13 8.33 7.29
CA LEU A 225 10.33 8.97 5.99
C LEU A 225 11.28 8.17 5.08
N LEU A 226 12.42 7.71 5.61
CA LEU A 226 13.35 6.89 4.85
C LEU A 226 12.68 5.62 4.33
N MET A 227 11.89 4.96 5.17
CA MET A 227 11.13 3.78 4.76
C MET A 227 10.10 4.08 3.67
N LEU A 228 9.39 5.20 3.77
CA LEU A 228 8.50 5.66 2.71
C LEU A 228 9.24 5.88 1.40
N CYS A 229 10.40 6.54 1.44
CA CYS A 229 11.23 6.76 0.24
C CYS A 229 11.68 5.42 -0.37
N VAL A 230 12.15 4.47 0.44
CA VAL A 230 12.56 3.14 -0.05
C VAL A 230 11.40 2.42 -0.73
N ILE A 231 10.22 2.38 -0.10
CA ILE A 231 9.05 1.70 -0.67
C ILE A 231 8.52 2.43 -1.92
N ALA A 232 8.53 3.77 -1.92
CA ALA A 232 8.17 4.59 -3.07
C ALA A 232 9.12 4.36 -4.26
N THR A 233 10.43 4.25 -4.03
CA THR A 233 11.41 3.91 -5.08
C THR A 233 11.18 2.51 -5.62
N LEU A 234 10.98 1.50 -4.76
CA LEU A 234 10.71 0.12 -5.18
C LEU A 234 9.46 0.02 -6.07
N THR A 235 8.36 0.60 -5.62
CA THR A 235 7.12 0.68 -6.41
C THR A 235 7.29 1.56 -7.65
N GLY A 236 8.16 2.58 -7.59
CA GLY A 236 8.51 3.43 -8.72
C GLY A 236 9.19 2.69 -9.84
N THR A 237 10.10 1.77 -9.51
CA THR A 237 10.71 0.85 -10.47
C THR A 237 9.65 0.07 -11.26
N VAL A 238 8.60 -0.41 -10.58
CA VAL A 238 7.48 -1.12 -11.21
C VAL A 238 6.76 -0.23 -12.22
N ALA A 239 6.43 1.01 -11.84
CA ALA A 239 5.73 1.95 -12.70
C ALA A 239 6.59 2.38 -13.91
N VAL A 240 7.89 2.61 -13.72
CA VAL A 240 8.83 2.91 -14.81
C VAL A 240 8.93 1.74 -15.78
N TYR A 241 9.14 0.51 -15.28
CA TYR A 241 9.17 -0.68 -16.12
C TYR A 241 7.88 -0.83 -16.93
N ARG A 242 6.71 -0.63 -16.30
CA ARG A 242 5.42 -0.67 -17.01
C ARG A 242 5.36 0.33 -18.16
N MET A 243 5.72 1.59 -17.94
CA MET A 243 5.70 2.58 -19.02
C MET A 243 6.67 2.21 -20.15
N ALA A 244 7.86 1.68 -19.81
CA ALA A 244 8.85 1.26 -20.80
C ALA A 244 8.33 0.11 -21.70
N VAL A 245 7.62 -0.87 -21.12
CA VAL A 245 7.13 -2.02 -21.90
C VAL A 245 5.78 -1.81 -22.58
N MET A 246 4.99 -0.81 -22.16
CA MET A 246 3.65 -0.54 -22.67
C MET A 246 3.63 -0.10 -24.15
N ASN A 247 4.73 0.46 -24.66
CA ASN A 247 4.84 0.87 -26.06
C ASN A 247 4.95 -0.30 -27.04
N ASN A 248 5.11 -1.53 -26.54
CA ASN A 248 5.23 -2.70 -27.41
C ASN A 248 3.86 -3.25 -27.82
N TYR A 249 3.78 -3.68 -29.07
CA TYR A 249 2.61 -4.33 -29.67
C TYR A 249 2.94 -5.76 -30.08
N THR A 250 1.91 -6.59 -30.19
CA THR A 250 2.01 -7.96 -30.68
C THR A 250 0.77 -8.38 -31.44
N VAL A 251 0.94 -9.35 -32.33
CA VAL A 251 -0.13 -9.93 -33.16
C VAL A 251 -0.79 -11.15 -32.53
N ALA A 252 -0.12 -11.80 -31.56
CA ALA A 252 -0.61 -13.01 -30.91
C ALA A 252 -0.06 -13.11 -29.48
N LEU A 253 -0.84 -13.70 -28.56
CA LEU A 253 -0.48 -13.78 -27.14
C LEU A 253 0.77 -14.64 -26.90
N ASP A 254 0.98 -15.66 -27.73
CA ASP A 254 2.08 -16.62 -27.70
C ASP A 254 3.23 -16.26 -28.67
N SER A 255 3.11 -15.16 -29.41
CA SER A 255 4.17 -14.69 -30.30
C SER A 255 5.46 -14.47 -29.53
N THR A 256 6.59 -14.95 -30.03
CA THR A 256 7.93 -14.71 -29.46
C THR A 256 8.68 -13.60 -30.20
N ALA A 257 8.01 -12.89 -31.12
CA ALA A 257 8.59 -11.79 -31.87
C ALA A 257 9.06 -10.66 -30.94
N PRO A 258 10.02 -9.83 -31.37
CA PRO A 258 10.44 -8.65 -30.61
C PRO A 258 9.23 -7.79 -30.19
N GLY A 259 9.23 -7.30 -28.95
CA GLY A 259 8.11 -6.52 -28.39
C GLY A 259 6.96 -7.34 -27.77
N SER A 260 6.85 -8.65 -28.05
CA SER A 260 5.80 -9.51 -27.47
C SER A 260 5.84 -9.66 -25.94
N GLN A 261 6.97 -9.31 -25.31
CA GLN A 261 7.28 -9.60 -23.90
C GLN A 261 7.39 -11.10 -23.58
N ASN A 262 7.47 -11.96 -24.60
CA ASN A 262 7.59 -13.41 -24.46
C ASN A 262 9.03 -13.94 -24.54
N SER A 263 10.00 -13.10 -24.93
CA SER A 263 11.41 -13.50 -24.95
C SER A 263 11.94 -13.75 -23.53
N LYS A 264 12.93 -14.63 -23.40
CA LYS A 264 13.63 -14.92 -22.13
C LYS A 264 14.06 -13.65 -21.39
N GLY A 265 14.67 -12.70 -22.11
CA GLY A 265 15.11 -11.43 -21.54
C GLY A 265 13.95 -10.59 -21.00
N SER A 266 12.84 -10.49 -21.75
CA SER A 266 11.65 -9.77 -21.29
C SER A 266 11.00 -10.41 -20.05
N LYS A 267 11.03 -11.75 -19.95
CA LYS A 267 10.55 -12.47 -18.76
C LYS A 267 11.41 -12.20 -17.54
N VAL A 268 12.73 -12.28 -17.68
CA VAL A 268 13.65 -11.95 -16.60
C VAL A 268 13.43 -10.50 -16.15
N ALA A 269 13.32 -9.56 -17.09
CA ALA A 269 13.04 -8.16 -16.77
C ALA A 269 11.70 -7.99 -16.03
N PHE A 270 10.65 -8.71 -16.44
CA PHE A 270 9.37 -8.71 -15.74
C PHE A 270 9.50 -9.15 -14.28
N TYR A 271 10.12 -10.30 -14.00
CA TYR A 271 10.26 -10.75 -12.62
C TYR A 271 11.18 -9.84 -11.79
N MET A 272 12.26 -9.31 -12.36
CA MET A 272 13.25 -8.50 -11.62
C MET A 272 12.83 -7.05 -11.41
N LEU A 273 12.15 -6.42 -12.38
CA LEU A 273 11.80 -5.00 -12.34
C LEU A 273 10.35 -4.73 -12.00
N HIS A 274 9.46 -5.73 -12.16
CA HIS A 274 8.05 -5.62 -11.78
C HIS A 274 7.78 -6.42 -10.50
N VAL A 275 7.95 -7.73 -10.54
CA VAL A 275 7.48 -8.61 -9.45
C VAL A 275 8.33 -8.49 -8.19
N ALA A 276 9.66 -8.54 -8.30
CA ALA A 276 10.55 -8.53 -7.13
C ALA A 276 10.48 -7.23 -6.31
N PRO A 277 10.51 -6.02 -6.91
CA PRO A 277 10.38 -4.77 -6.16
C PRO A 277 9.01 -4.64 -5.50
N GLU A 278 7.97 -5.11 -6.18
CA GLU A 278 6.60 -5.14 -5.64
C GLU A 278 6.49 -6.09 -4.44
N TRP A 279 7.04 -7.31 -4.54
CA TRP A 279 7.09 -8.25 -3.43
C TRP A 279 7.88 -7.68 -2.25
N LEU A 280 9.04 -7.08 -2.51
CA LEU A 280 9.89 -6.49 -1.48
C LEU A 280 9.18 -5.32 -0.77
N ALA A 281 8.47 -4.46 -1.50
CA ALA A 281 7.64 -3.41 -0.92
C ALA A 281 6.57 -3.96 0.04
N ASN A 282 5.87 -5.03 -0.37
CA ASN A 282 4.89 -5.71 0.48
C ASN A 282 5.56 -6.34 1.73
N ALA A 283 6.68 -7.04 1.54
CA ALA A 283 7.42 -7.66 2.61
C ALA A 283 7.88 -6.61 3.64
N ILE A 284 8.41 -5.47 3.21
CA ILE A 284 8.81 -4.38 4.12
C ILE A 284 7.60 -3.88 4.93
N LEU A 285 6.48 -3.55 4.27
CA LEU A 285 5.26 -3.08 4.94
C LEU A 285 4.70 -4.11 5.94
N LEU A 286 4.75 -5.40 5.60
CA LEU A 286 4.24 -6.52 6.40
C LEU A 286 5.22 -7.04 7.46
N CYS A 287 6.52 -6.74 7.37
CA CYS A 287 7.50 -7.10 8.40
C CYS A 287 7.60 -6.02 9.49
N ILE A 288 7.46 -4.73 9.16
CA ILE A 288 7.69 -3.64 10.12
C ILE A 288 6.45 -3.22 10.89
N ASN A 289 6.53 -2.95 12.19
CA ASN A 289 5.37 -2.42 12.91
C ASN A 289 5.06 -0.97 12.47
N VAL A 290 4.26 -0.85 11.41
CA VAL A 290 3.88 0.41 10.76
C VAL A 290 3.20 1.34 11.77
N ARG A 291 2.41 0.79 12.69
CA ARG A 291 1.77 1.59 13.73
C ARG A 291 2.79 2.30 14.61
N LYS A 292 3.84 1.61 15.07
CA LYS A 292 4.89 2.20 15.91
C LYS A 292 5.79 3.17 15.15
N ILE A 293 6.15 2.85 13.90
CA ILE A 293 7.07 3.66 13.10
C ILE A 293 6.39 4.96 12.61
N PHE A 294 5.15 4.87 12.15
CA PHE A 294 4.43 5.99 11.54
C PHE A 294 3.46 6.68 12.50
N GLY A 295 3.25 6.14 13.70
CA GLY A 295 2.33 6.70 14.69
C GLY A 295 0.88 6.76 14.19
N THR A 296 0.42 5.70 13.52
CA THR A 296 -0.88 5.72 12.80
C THR A 296 -2.07 5.44 13.72
N GLY A 297 -1.88 4.86 14.90
CA GLY A 297 -3.01 4.32 15.67
C GLY A 297 -3.69 3.17 14.92
N PHE A 298 -4.99 2.96 15.18
CA PHE A 298 -5.74 1.89 14.50
C PHE A 298 -6.08 2.28 13.04
N SER A 299 -6.51 3.51 12.81
CA SER A 299 -7.03 3.94 11.50
C SER A 299 -6.21 5.02 10.81
N GLY A 300 -5.16 5.57 11.41
CA GLY A 300 -4.52 6.79 10.90
C GLY A 300 -5.26 8.06 11.29
N ASP A 301 -4.85 9.19 10.72
CA ASP A 301 -5.58 10.45 10.84
C ASP A 301 -6.63 10.57 9.73
N TRP A 302 -7.90 10.25 10.02
CA TRP A 302 -9.02 10.43 9.07
C TRP A 302 -9.70 11.79 9.18
N ARG A 303 -9.35 12.59 10.18
CA ARG A 303 -10.05 13.83 10.51
C ARG A 303 -9.85 14.89 9.42
N TRP A 304 -10.91 15.60 9.07
CA TRP A 304 -10.81 16.72 8.14
C TRP A 304 -10.35 18.03 8.82
N ARG A 305 -10.64 18.16 10.12
CA ARG A 305 -10.35 19.35 10.93
C ARG A 305 -9.80 18.97 12.30
N ASP A 306 -9.21 19.95 12.98
CA ASP A 306 -8.83 19.82 14.38
C ASP A 306 -10.05 19.71 15.30
N GLU A 307 -9.82 19.18 16.49
CA GLU A 307 -10.83 19.01 17.50
C GLU A 307 -11.34 20.38 17.99
N THR A 308 -12.66 20.54 18.07
CA THR A 308 -13.26 21.75 18.66
C THR A 308 -13.12 21.72 20.19
N PRO A 309 -13.18 22.86 20.90
CA PRO A 309 -13.07 22.89 22.36
C PRO A 309 -14.09 21.96 23.05
N LYS A 310 -15.32 21.90 22.55
CA LYS A 310 -16.38 21.01 23.06
C LYS A 310 -16.03 19.53 22.86
N GLU A 311 -15.46 19.17 21.70
CA GLU A 311 -15.02 17.80 21.43
C GLU A 311 -13.84 17.43 22.35
N LYS A 312 -12.89 18.36 22.58
CA LYS A 312 -11.76 18.19 23.49
C LYS A 312 -12.23 17.92 24.92
N GLU A 313 -13.14 18.74 25.44
CA GLU A 313 -13.73 18.51 26.77
C GLU A 313 -14.45 17.16 26.86
N ALA A 314 -15.20 16.79 25.81
CA ALA A 314 -15.88 15.50 25.77
C ALA A 314 -14.89 14.32 25.77
N ARG A 315 -13.75 14.45 25.08
CA ARG A 315 -12.67 13.47 25.10
C ARG A 315 -12.02 13.38 26.47
N GLU A 316 -11.70 14.50 27.09
CA GLU A 316 -11.10 14.54 28.43
C GLU A 316 -12.03 13.92 29.47
N LYS A 317 -13.33 14.23 29.42
CA LYS A 317 -14.36 13.57 30.24
C LYS A 317 -14.42 12.05 29.99
N ARG A 318 -14.35 11.61 28.73
CA ARG A 318 -14.30 10.17 28.39
C ARG A 318 -13.02 9.50 28.88
N ALA A 319 -11.87 10.17 28.78
CA ALA A 319 -10.58 9.68 29.25
C ALA A 319 -10.56 9.57 30.78
N ALA A 320 -11.04 10.61 31.48
CA ALA A 320 -11.21 10.61 32.94
C ALA A 320 -12.15 9.49 33.40
N LYS A 321 -13.31 9.31 32.74
CA LYS A 321 -14.24 8.22 33.04
C LYS A 321 -13.61 6.83 32.82
N ARG A 322 -12.79 6.66 31.78
CA ARG A 322 -12.05 5.41 31.52
C ARG A 322 -10.95 5.17 32.56
N ALA A 323 -10.25 6.23 32.98
CA ALA A 323 -9.24 6.15 34.03
C ALA A 323 -9.87 5.79 35.38
N ALA A 324 -10.99 6.43 35.75
CA ALA A 324 -11.75 6.12 36.96
C ALA A 324 -12.22 4.65 36.97
N ARG A 325 -12.87 4.19 35.89
CA ARG A 325 -13.28 2.78 35.75
C ARG A 325 -12.10 1.79 35.79
N ARG A 326 -10.92 2.21 35.37
CA ARG A 326 -9.72 1.39 35.43
C ARG A 326 -9.20 1.29 36.87
N ARG A 327 -9.17 2.40 37.60
CA ARG A 327 -8.83 2.43 39.02
C ARG A 327 -9.79 1.58 39.86
N GLU A 328 -11.11 1.72 39.63
CA GLU A 328 -12.13 0.90 40.30
C GLU A 328 -11.95 -0.62 40.05
N ARG A 329 -11.46 -1.02 38.87
CA ARG A 329 -11.14 -2.43 38.56
C ARG A 329 -9.87 -2.87 39.26
N GLU A 330 -8.82 -2.05 39.20
CA GLU A 330 -7.55 -2.34 39.87
C GLU A 330 -7.72 -2.45 41.40
N GLU A 331 -8.60 -1.64 42.00
CA GLU A 331 -8.96 -1.72 43.43
C GLU A 331 -9.74 -3.00 43.77
N LYS A 332 -10.71 -3.40 42.93
CA LYS A 332 -11.46 -4.65 43.12
C LYS A 332 -10.56 -5.89 42.98
N ASP A 333 -9.75 -5.92 41.93
CA ASP A 333 -8.82 -7.03 41.67
C ASP A 333 -7.76 -7.14 42.78
N GLY A 334 -7.28 -6.00 43.30
CA GLY A 334 -6.35 -5.96 44.44
C GLY A 334 -6.99 -6.41 45.77
N GLY A 335 -8.25 -6.02 46.01
CA GLY A 335 -9.00 -6.46 47.19
C GLY A 335 -9.24 -7.97 47.22
N GLU A 336 -9.58 -8.58 46.08
CA GLU A 336 -9.75 -10.03 45.95
C GLU A 336 -8.43 -10.78 46.20
N GLN A 337 -7.29 -10.27 45.72
CA GLN A 337 -5.98 -10.87 46.01
C GLN A 337 -5.64 -10.85 47.50
N ILE A 338 -5.93 -9.75 48.21
CA ILE A 338 -5.68 -9.65 49.65
C ILE A 338 -6.58 -10.64 50.43
N GLN A 339 -7.85 -10.77 50.04
CA GLN A 339 -8.75 -11.75 50.68
C GLN A 339 -8.31 -13.20 50.44
N LEU A 340 -7.84 -13.54 49.23
CA LEU A 340 -7.29 -14.87 48.93
C LEU A 340 -6.06 -15.22 49.76
N VAL A 341 -5.15 -14.26 49.97
CA VAL A 341 -3.96 -14.48 50.82
C VAL A 341 -4.37 -14.67 52.28
N THR A 342 -5.33 -13.87 52.78
CA THR A 342 -5.79 -13.93 54.17
C THR A 342 -6.50 -15.26 54.46
N ARG A 343 -7.24 -15.81 53.48
CA ARG A 343 -7.96 -17.09 53.62
C ARG A 343 -7.05 -18.32 53.59
N ASN A 344 -5.83 -18.20 53.05
CA ASN A 344 -4.85 -19.30 53.04
C ASN A 344 -3.91 -19.29 54.27
N LEU A 345 -4.01 -18.26 55.13
CA LEU A 345 -3.22 -18.13 56.36
C LEU A 345 -4.00 -18.57 57.62
N ILE A 346 -5.28 -18.91 57.47
CA ILE A 346 -6.18 -19.46 58.49
C ILE A 346 -6.48 -20.90 58.09
#